data_AF-A0A956H6K0-F1
#
_entry.id   AF-A0A956H6K0-F1
#
_cell.length_a   1.000
_cell.length_b   1.000
_cell.length_c   1.000
_cell.angle_alpha   90.00
_cell.angle_beta   90.00
_cell.angle_gamma   90.00
#
_symmetry.space_group_name_H-M   'P 1'
#
loop_
_entity.id
_entity.type
_entity.pdbx_description
1 polymer ?
#
loop_
_entity_poly.entity_id
_entity_poly.type
_entity_poly.pdbx_seq_one_letter_code
_entity_poly.pdbx_strand_id
1 'polypeptide(L)'
;MSDEIRPFLKKNFAGIVEDTLASLRSGVGGRVVLDDGTEGSVLRTLVEAFGRELAVCYEQLEAVYMAGYLDTATGPALDRVVELLGISRHQAGWLEGDVVFSRQTPAPYDVDIPGGTLVAGKGVQGFETVVPAVLREGETSVRVPVRSLVAKGDQVEPGKLSLLNRPIPAIEAVTNPAALLPRREPETDDDLRQRARSAIRGGRTATTSAIERAVRALGIVEVVVVEDVDDAGLVKVVIGDVDLTDAELEQARLAIEEVRPVGVRIAAFRAQPVWIVARAVLELDEDLDAQSEAALRSELEGQVAAFFDALGTNETVRWNKLRNLLAAHPAIAEVRAPGQLPGQEPLSAVDREFGSPEPLDLEGNPRLLGTPAAPIGVFINNEERARLHAVELDLQAPELPVWIDVELDVMDGTPTEKIVETAAALRAVLEPLLPDNALVNPLTLKWDQLSAWVAEKLPPSAPVSLPSMSFSILFSRDGRVATLAGQAPGSEEVSFAIRERLTLRNVLGQAPQ
;
A
#
# COMPACT_ATOMS: atom_id res chain seq x y z
N MET A 1 -18.09 5.12 9.29
CA MET A 1 -17.38 4.65 10.48
C MET A 1 -18.16 3.45 10.97
N SER A 2 -17.65 2.26 10.68
CA SER A 2 -18.19 0.99 11.18
C SER A 2 -18.33 1.08 12.69
N ASP A 3 -19.48 0.64 13.19
CA ASP A 3 -19.82 0.55 14.61
C ASP A 3 -18.89 -0.48 15.25
N GLU A 4 -17.69 -0.02 15.58
CA GLU A 4 -16.62 -0.78 16.20
C GLU A 4 -17.17 -1.27 17.54
N ILE A 5 -17.22 -2.59 17.74
CA ILE A 5 -17.78 -3.22 18.93
C ILE A 5 -17.00 -2.72 20.15
N ARG A 6 -17.49 -1.65 20.79
CA ARG A 6 -16.94 -1.15 22.05
C ARG A 6 -17.32 -2.16 23.13
N PRO A 7 -16.36 -2.71 23.90
CA PRO A 7 -16.66 -3.65 24.97
C PRO A 7 -17.46 -3.00 26.10
N PHE A 8 -17.37 -1.68 26.26
CA PHE A 8 -18.25 -0.90 27.12
C PHE A 8 -19.25 -0.10 26.27
N LEU A 9 -20.53 -0.44 26.40
CA LEU A 9 -21.64 0.26 25.75
C LEU A 9 -22.34 1.16 26.76
N LYS A 10 -22.18 2.47 26.61
CA LYS A 10 -22.90 3.45 27.43
C LYS A 10 -24.39 3.40 27.11
N LYS A 11 -25.22 3.21 28.13
CA LYS A 11 -26.67 3.37 28.00
C LYS A 11 -27.03 4.85 28.14
N ASN A 12 -27.79 5.38 27.18
CA ASN A 12 -28.33 6.72 27.27
C ASN A 12 -29.61 6.74 28.13
N PHE A 13 -30.04 7.92 28.55
CA PHE A 13 -31.23 8.11 29.38
C PHE A 13 -32.48 7.43 28.80
N ALA A 14 -32.75 7.65 27.51
CA ALA A 14 -33.93 7.09 26.84
C ALA A 14 -33.93 5.55 26.87
N GLY A 15 -32.80 4.93 26.52
CA GLY A 15 -32.63 3.48 26.53
C GLY A 15 -32.74 2.91 27.94
N ILE A 16 -32.21 3.57 28.97
CA ILE A 16 -32.38 3.14 30.36
C ILE A 16 -33.85 3.14 30.75
N VAL A 17 -34.59 4.21 30.44
CA VAL A 17 -36.00 4.33 30.80
C VAL A 17 -36.85 3.30 30.04
N GLU A 18 -36.61 3.11 28.74
CA GLU A 18 -37.29 2.11 27.92
C GLU A 18 -37.01 0.68 28.39
N ASP A 19 -35.74 0.33 28.61
CA ASP A 19 -35.31 -0.98 29.14
C ASP A 19 -35.98 -1.26 30.50
N THR A 20 -36.02 -0.26 31.38
CA THR A 20 -36.59 -0.40 32.73
C THR A 20 -38.11 -0.61 32.64
N LEU A 21 -38.82 0.16 31.81
CA LEU A 21 -40.27 -0.02 31.63
C LEU A 21 -40.61 -1.34 30.95
N ALA A 22 -39.83 -1.76 29.95
CA ALA A 22 -39.97 -3.06 29.31
C ALA A 22 -39.78 -4.20 30.33
N SER A 23 -38.77 -4.07 31.21
CA SER A 23 -38.55 -5.02 32.31
C SER A 23 -39.72 -5.07 33.29
N LEU A 24 -40.27 -3.92 33.70
CA LEU A 24 -41.42 -3.84 34.61
C LEU A 24 -42.71 -4.44 34.00
N ARG A 25 -42.91 -4.24 32.70
CA ARG A 25 -44.04 -4.84 31.95
C ARG A 25 -43.91 -6.35 31.78
N SER A 26 -42.68 -6.85 31.69
CA SER A 26 -42.42 -8.27 31.45
C SER A 26 -42.78 -9.18 32.64
N GLY A 27 -42.82 -8.65 33.87
CA GLY A 27 -43.07 -9.43 35.08
C GLY A 27 -42.03 -10.51 35.37
N VAL A 28 -40.87 -10.48 34.68
CA VAL A 28 -39.81 -11.48 34.80
C VAL A 28 -39.35 -11.63 36.26
N GLY A 29 -39.26 -12.87 36.73
CA GLY A 29 -38.92 -13.20 38.11
C GLY A 29 -40.10 -13.20 39.09
N GLY A 30 -41.35 -13.21 38.61
CA GLY A 30 -42.56 -13.29 39.45
C GLY A 30 -42.97 -11.96 40.07
N ARG A 31 -42.55 -10.84 39.46
CA ARG A 31 -42.88 -9.48 39.92
C ARG A 31 -44.27 -9.07 39.42
N VAL A 32 -44.94 -8.21 40.16
CA VAL A 32 -46.22 -7.61 39.73
C VAL A 32 -45.97 -6.81 38.45
N VAL A 33 -46.77 -7.09 37.42
CA VAL A 33 -46.71 -6.37 36.14
C VAL A 33 -47.22 -4.96 36.34
N LEU A 34 -46.41 -3.98 35.96
CA LEU A 34 -46.78 -2.56 35.95
C LEU A 34 -46.83 -2.09 34.50
N ASP A 35 -48.02 -1.72 34.02
CA ASP A 35 -48.29 -1.43 32.61
C ASP A 35 -48.47 0.07 32.30
N ASP A 36 -48.81 0.88 33.29
CA ASP A 36 -48.96 2.34 33.18
C ASP A 36 -47.63 3.06 32.97
N GLY A 37 -47.06 2.92 31.77
CA GLY A 37 -45.86 3.61 31.32
C GLY A 37 -46.17 4.82 30.44
N THR A 38 -47.37 5.39 30.56
CA THR A 38 -47.78 6.56 29.77
C THR A 38 -47.03 7.82 30.22
N GLU A 39 -46.83 8.77 29.31
CA GLU A 39 -46.17 10.04 29.62
C GLU A 39 -47.03 10.82 30.65
N GLY A 40 -46.40 11.26 31.74
CA GLY A 40 -47.09 11.91 32.86
C GLY A 40 -47.66 10.97 33.93
N SER A 41 -47.55 9.64 33.77
CA SER A 41 -47.87 8.69 34.84
C SER A 41 -46.87 8.76 36.00
N VAL A 42 -47.33 8.48 37.23
CA VAL A 42 -46.45 8.45 38.42
C VAL A 42 -45.33 7.42 38.26
N LEU A 43 -45.64 6.27 37.65
CA LEU A 43 -44.66 5.23 37.37
C LEU A 43 -43.57 5.74 36.43
N ARG A 44 -43.94 6.34 35.29
CA ARG A 44 -43.00 6.88 34.31
C ARG A 44 -42.12 7.97 34.94
N THR A 45 -42.70 8.89 35.72
CA THR A 45 -41.94 9.94 36.41
C THR A 45 -40.91 9.38 37.39
N LEU A 46 -41.25 8.34 38.15
CA LEU A 46 -40.30 7.69 39.06
C LEU A 46 -39.18 6.97 38.31
N VAL A 47 -39.51 6.27 37.21
CA VAL A 47 -38.52 5.61 36.35
C VAL A 47 -37.60 6.63 35.69
N GLU A 48 -38.12 7.77 35.24
CA GLU A 48 -37.33 8.86 34.66
C GLU A 48 -36.41 9.51 35.70
N ALA A 49 -36.88 9.74 36.93
CA ALA A 49 -36.04 10.26 38.00
C ALA A 49 -34.86 9.31 38.29
N PHE A 50 -35.11 8.01 38.40
CA PHE A 50 -34.08 7.00 38.59
C PHE A 50 -33.17 6.84 37.36
N GLY A 51 -33.75 6.84 36.16
CA GLY A 51 -33.04 6.73 34.90
C GLY A 51 -32.08 7.89 34.66
N ARG A 52 -32.43 9.10 35.15
CA ARG A 52 -31.54 10.27 35.10
C ARG A 52 -30.28 10.04 35.95
N GLU A 53 -30.44 9.60 37.20
CA GLU A 53 -29.30 9.34 38.08
C GLU A 53 -28.44 8.18 37.54
N LEU A 54 -29.07 7.12 37.03
CA LEU A 54 -28.34 6.03 36.37
C LEU A 54 -27.59 6.52 35.13
N ALA A 55 -28.19 7.38 34.31
CA ALA A 55 -27.52 7.94 33.14
C ALA A 55 -26.27 8.73 33.56
N VAL A 56 -26.35 9.54 34.63
CA VAL A 56 -25.18 10.24 35.19
C VAL A 56 -24.12 9.25 35.66
N CYS A 57 -24.49 8.15 36.31
CA CYS A 57 -23.55 7.09 36.67
C CYS A 57 -22.88 6.46 35.43
N TYR A 58 -23.64 6.21 34.35
CA TYR A 58 -23.09 5.70 33.09
C TYR A 58 -22.12 6.68 32.43
N GLU A 59 -22.39 7.99 32.48
CA GLU A 59 -21.45 9.02 32.01
C GLU A 59 -20.15 8.99 32.83
N GLN A 60 -20.25 8.89 34.16
CA GLN A 60 -19.07 8.79 35.03
C GLN A 60 -18.27 7.49 34.77
N LEU A 61 -18.95 6.37 34.55
CA LEU A 61 -18.30 5.10 34.21
C LEU A 61 -17.60 5.16 32.86
N GLU A 62 -18.19 5.81 31.85
CA GLU A 62 -17.53 6.04 30.56
C GLU A 62 -16.26 6.88 30.75
N ALA A 63 -16.33 7.96 31.53
CA ALA A 63 -15.16 8.79 31.82
C ALA A 63 -14.03 7.99 32.53
N VAL A 64 -14.38 7.13 33.50
CA VAL A 64 -13.41 6.26 34.17
C VAL A 64 -12.82 5.22 33.21
N TYR A 65 -13.64 4.64 32.33
CA TYR A 65 -13.18 3.71 31.31
C TYR A 65 -12.18 4.38 30.36
N MET A 66 -12.52 5.57 29.84
CA MET A 66 -11.66 6.33 28.94
C MET A 66 -10.37 6.82 29.62
N ALA A 67 -10.39 7.05 30.94
CA ALA A 67 -9.20 7.42 31.70
C ALA A 67 -8.15 6.29 31.81
N GLY A 68 -8.52 5.03 31.52
CA GLY A 68 -7.64 3.87 31.62
C GLY A 68 -6.75 3.62 30.40
N TYR A 69 -6.99 4.27 29.27
CA TYR A 69 -6.26 4.01 28.02
C TYR A 69 -5.39 5.19 27.62
N LEU A 70 -4.20 4.91 27.10
CA LEU A 70 -3.23 5.92 26.67
C LEU A 70 -3.81 6.88 25.62
N ASP A 71 -4.68 6.36 24.74
CA ASP A 71 -5.23 7.12 23.62
C ASP A 71 -6.35 8.08 24.03
N THR A 72 -7.10 7.75 25.08
CA THR A 72 -8.28 8.51 25.51
C THR A 72 -8.09 9.25 26.82
N ALA A 73 -7.11 8.87 27.64
CA ALA A 73 -6.82 9.54 28.91
C ALA A 73 -6.29 10.97 28.69
N THR A 74 -6.67 11.87 29.59
CA THR A 74 -6.29 13.29 29.60
C THR A 74 -5.88 13.74 31.01
N GLY A 75 -5.05 14.78 31.09
CA GLY A 75 -4.61 15.41 32.33
C GLY A 75 -3.98 14.43 33.33
N PRO A 76 -4.36 14.45 34.62
CA PRO A 76 -3.78 13.58 35.64
C PRO A 76 -3.98 12.08 35.39
N ALA A 77 -5.04 11.69 34.68
CA ALA A 77 -5.26 10.29 34.33
C ALA A 77 -4.19 9.82 33.34
N LEU A 78 -3.88 10.63 32.33
CA LEU A 78 -2.81 10.35 31.37
C LEU A 78 -1.46 10.24 32.09
N ASP A 79 -1.19 11.13 33.05
CA ASP A 79 0.04 11.09 33.86
C ASP A 79 0.19 9.74 34.59
N ARG A 80 -0.89 9.19 35.15
CA ARG A 80 -0.88 7.86 35.79
C ARG A 80 -0.67 6.72 34.81
N VAL A 81 -1.27 6.80 33.62
CA VAL A 81 -1.10 5.77 32.58
C VAL A 81 0.35 5.74 32.10
N VAL A 82 0.97 6.90 31.85
CA VAL A 82 2.37 6.95 31.39
C VAL A 82 3.38 6.65 32.51
N GLU A 83 3.01 6.87 33.77
CA GLU A 83 3.83 6.49 34.93
C GLU A 83 4.08 4.97 34.98
N LEU A 84 3.14 4.14 34.50
CA LEU A 84 3.33 2.69 34.34
C LEU A 84 4.49 2.34 33.39
N LEU A 85 4.82 3.25 32.46
CA LEU A 85 5.93 3.12 31.53
C LEU A 85 7.23 3.74 32.08
N GLY A 86 7.23 4.23 33.32
CA GLY A 86 8.35 4.96 33.92
C GLY A 86 8.54 6.38 33.35
N ILE A 87 7.51 6.94 32.71
CA ILE A 87 7.58 8.25 32.06
C ILE A 87 6.86 9.29 32.93
N SER A 88 7.49 10.44 33.14
CA SER A 88 6.88 11.60 33.81
C SER A 88 6.72 12.77 32.85
N ARG A 89 5.66 13.57 33.02
CA ARG A 89 5.43 14.80 32.25
C ARG A 89 6.51 15.84 32.53
N HIS A 90 7.00 16.48 31.47
CA HIS A 90 7.85 17.65 31.61
C HIS A 90 7.03 18.82 32.14
N GLN A 91 7.36 19.27 33.36
CA GLN A 91 6.73 20.41 34.00
C GLN A 91 7.18 21.73 33.35
N ALA A 92 6.39 22.78 33.55
CA ALA A 92 6.80 24.14 33.20
C ALA A 92 8.13 24.49 33.88
N GLY A 93 8.98 25.23 33.18
CA GLY A 93 10.23 25.76 33.76
C GLY A 93 9.97 26.86 34.79
N TRP A 94 11.02 27.27 35.51
CA TRP A 94 10.96 28.44 36.40
C TRP A 94 10.46 29.69 35.67
N LEU A 95 9.74 30.53 36.41
CA LEU A 95 9.37 31.86 35.92
C LEU A 95 10.63 32.72 35.94
N GLU A 96 10.99 33.26 34.78
CA GLU A 96 12.13 34.13 34.61
C GLU A 96 11.67 35.47 34.01
N GLY A 97 12.45 36.50 34.29
CA GLY A 97 12.27 37.83 33.71
C GLY A 97 13.04 38.86 34.50
N ASP A 98 12.70 40.12 34.29
CA ASP A 98 13.47 41.22 34.86
C ASP A 98 12.70 41.95 35.95
N VAL A 99 13.45 42.40 36.96
CA VAL A 99 12.97 43.29 38.00
C VAL A 99 13.83 44.55 38.03
N VAL A 100 13.20 45.69 38.25
CA VAL A 100 13.84 46.99 38.34
C VAL A 100 13.88 47.41 39.80
N PHE A 101 15.09 47.59 40.32
CA PHE A 101 15.34 48.21 41.61
C PHE A 101 15.51 49.71 41.38
N SER A 102 14.82 50.54 42.17
CA SER A 102 14.79 51.98 41.96
C SER A 102 14.84 52.79 43.25
N ARG A 103 15.20 54.06 43.07
CA ARG A 103 15.28 55.13 44.07
C ARG A 103 14.85 56.44 43.45
N GLN A 104 14.23 57.33 44.23
CA GLN A 104 13.74 58.62 43.74
C GLN A 104 14.88 59.62 43.45
N THR A 105 15.97 59.55 44.21
CA THR A 105 17.16 60.41 44.03
C THR A 105 18.34 59.60 43.49
N PRO A 106 19.25 60.18 42.70
CA PRO A 106 20.45 59.51 42.20
C PRO A 106 21.24 58.79 43.31
N ALA A 107 21.84 57.64 42.99
CA ALA A 107 22.65 56.88 43.95
C ALA A 107 23.87 57.71 44.41
N PRO A 108 24.10 57.87 45.72
CA PRO A 108 25.23 58.65 46.25
C PRO A 108 26.58 57.93 46.18
N TYR A 109 26.57 56.64 45.89
CA TYR A 109 27.72 55.76 45.66
C TYR A 109 27.21 54.49 44.95
N ASP A 110 28.12 53.66 44.44
CA ASP A 110 27.77 52.37 43.82
C ASP A 110 27.07 51.43 44.81
N VAL A 111 25.83 51.05 44.54
CA VAL A 111 25.02 50.17 45.40
C VAL A 111 25.03 48.75 44.84
N ASP A 112 25.62 47.83 45.59
CA ASP A 112 25.66 46.41 45.23
C ASP A 112 24.32 45.70 45.54
N ILE A 113 23.76 45.07 44.52
CA ILE A 113 22.62 44.15 44.63
C ILE A 113 23.16 42.73 44.48
N PRO A 114 23.28 41.97 45.58
CA PRO A 114 23.81 40.62 45.53
C PRO A 114 22.86 39.68 44.77
N GLY A 115 23.44 38.69 44.09
CA GLY A 115 22.68 37.53 43.61
C GLY A 115 22.04 36.78 44.78
N GLY A 116 20.85 36.23 44.59
CA GLY A 116 20.05 35.60 45.65
C GLY A 116 19.24 36.57 46.51
N THR A 117 19.11 37.84 46.10
CA THR A 117 18.23 38.81 46.77
C THR A 117 16.77 38.41 46.57
N LEU A 118 16.04 38.23 47.67
CA LEU A 118 14.63 37.81 47.65
C LEU A 118 13.66 38.97 47.39
N VAL A 119 12.86 38.85 46.34
CA VAL A 119 11.80 39.76 45.94
C VAL A 119 10.46 39.03 46.01
N ALA A 120 9.44 39.67 46.58
CA ALA A 120 8.11 39.10 46.76
C ALA A 120 7.00 40.04 46.27
N GLY A 121 5.81 39.49 46.12
CA GLY A 121 4.58 40.21 45.77
C GLY A 121 3.40 39.73 46.59
N LYS A 122 2.34 40.54 46.72
CA LYS A 122 1.13 40.11 47.44
C LYS A 122 0.41 39.01 46.66
N GLY A 123 0.31 37.82 47.27
CA GLY A 123 -0.33 36.66 46.64
C GLY A 123 0.47 36.04 45.49
N VAL A 124 1.76 36.38 45.38
CA VAL A 124 2.69 35.88 44.35
C VAL A 124 3.80 35.10 45.02
N GLN A 125 4.29 34.05 44.37
CA GLN A 125 5.44 33.28 44.85
C GLN A 125 6.71 34.14 44.98
N GLY A 126 7.66 33.72 45.80
CA GLY A 126 8.93 34.42 45.97
C GLY A 126 9.87 34.25 44.78
N PHE A 127 10.65 35.28 44.50
CA PHE A 127 11.67 35.32 43.45
C PHE A 127 13.03 35.67 44.05
N GLU A 128 14.10 35.26 43.37
CA GLU A 128 15.48 35.60 43.70
C GLU A 128 16.20 36.21 42.49
N THR A 129 17.14 37.12 42.73
CA THR A 129 18.02 37.64 41.67
C THR A 129 19.01 36.56 41.21
N VAL A 130 19.14 36.36 39.90
CA VAL A 130 19.99 35.30 39.34
C VAL A 130 21.46 35.73 39.28
N VAL A 131 21.69 37.01 38.97
CA VAL A 131 23.03 37.58 38.76
C VAL A 131 23.16 38.81 39.68
N PRO A 132 24.32 39.03 40.32
CA PRO A 132 24.57 40.28 41.02
C PRO A 132 24.56 41.47 40.04
N ALA A 133 24.09 42.62 40.51
CA ALA A 133 24.07 43.85 39.73
C ALA A 133 24.48 45.04 40.61
N VAL A 134 24.98 46.10 39.98
CA VAL A 134 25.40 47.31 40.69
C VAL A 134 24.59 48.47 40.14
N LEU A 135 23.91 49.21 41.03
CA LEU A 135 23.34 50.51 40.69
C LEU A 135 24.45 51.55 40.82
N ARG A 136 24.91 52.11 39.71
CA ARG A 136 26.05 53.02 39.70
C ARG A 136 25.71 54.36 40.35
N GLU A 137 26.72 55.00 40.92
CA GLU A 137 26.63 56.39 41.37
C GLU A 137 26.05 57.28 40.25
N GLY A 138 25.07 58.12 40.60
CA GLY A 138 24.37 58.99 39.65
C GLY A 138 23.18 58.36 38.92
N GLU A 139 22.99 57.04 38.96
CA GLU A 139 21.83 56.36 38.36
C GLU A 139 20.66 56.24 39.38
N THR A 140 19.43 56.11 38.87
CA THR A 140 18.20 56.01 39.68
C THR A 140 17.54 54.63 39.66
N SER A 141 17.91 53.78 38.71
CA SER A 141 17.35 52.44 38.59
C SER A 141 18.29 51.46 37.90
N VAL A 142 18.26 50.19 38.31
CA VAL A 142 19.00 49.10 37.67
C VAL A 142 18.07 47.93 37.42
N ARG A 143 18.24 47.27 36.27
CA ARG A 143 17.48 46.08 35.89
C ARG A 143 18.28 44.82 36.21
N VAL A 144 17.64 43.87 36.87
CA VAL A 144 18.28 42.63 37.34
C VAL A 144 17.39 41.45 36.98
N PRO A 145 17.94 40.38 36.37
CA PRO A 145 17.17 39.18 36.07
C PRO A 145 16.83 38.44 37.38
N VAL A 146 15.59 37.98 37.47
CA VAL A 146 15.06 37.21 38.60
C VAL A 146 14.50 35.86 38.13
N ARG A 147 14.51 34.90 39.05
CA ARG A 147 13.93 33.56 38.88
C ARG A 147 13.02 33.24 40.06
N SER A 148 11.93 32.53 39.82
CA SER A 148 11.08 32.03 40.90
C SER A 148 11.81 31.02 41.79
N LEU A 149 11.49 31.01 43.09
CA LEU A 149 12.03 30.02 44.04
C LEU A 149 11.49 28.60 43.79
N VAL A 150 10.29 28.50 43.21
CA VAL A 150 9.62 27.25 42.86
C VAL A 150 9.45 27.21 41.35
N ALA A 151 9.73 26.06 40.73
CA ALA A 151 9.61 25.89 39.28
C ALA A 151 8.15 25.97 38.77
N LYS A 152 7.19 25.74 39.67
CA LYS A 152 5.76 25.72 39.36
C LYS A 152 5.10 27.01 39.83
N GLY A 153 4.54 27.79 38.91
CA GLY A 153 3.74 28.96 39.24
C GLY A 153 3.05 29.56 38.02
N ASP A 154 1.96 30.27 38.28
CA ASP A 154 1.23 31.01 37.26
C ASP A 154 1.99 32.28 36.86
N GLN A 155 1.73 32.76 35.65
CA GLN A 155 2.28 34.02 35.15
C GLN A 155 2.09 35.15 36.15
N VAL A 156 3.16 35.94 36.37
CA VAL A 156 3.11 37.10 37.26
C VAL A 156 2.95 38.36 36.43
N GLU A 157 1.81 39.04 36.58
CA GLU A 157 1.53 40.29 35.88
C GLU A 157 2.51 41.43 36.24
N PRO A 158 2.72 42.41 35.35
CA PRO A 158 3.53 43.59 35.62
C PRO A 158 3.15 44.31 36.93
N GLY A 159 4.15 44.76 37.69
CA GLY A 159 4.01 45.51 38.94
C GLY A 159 3.55 44.71 40.15
N LYS A 160 3.42 43.38 40.06
CA LYS A 160 3.01 42.53 41.19
C LYS A 160 4.15 42.21 42.16
N LEU A 161 5.39 42.11 41.68
CA LEU A 161 6.57 42.00 42.53
C LEU A 161 6.94 43.40 43.03
N SER A 162 6.71 43.67 44.31
CA SER A 162 6.85 45.02 44.87
C SER A 162 7.47 45.07 46.27
N LEU A 163 7.79 43.91 46.85
CA LEU A 163 8.27 43.80 48.22
C LEU A 163 9.70 43.25 48.24
N LEU A 164 10.58 43.89 49.00
CA LEU A 164 11.88 43.35 49.36
C LEU A 164 11.79 42.69 50.73
N ASN A 165 12.08 41.40 50.79
CA ASN A 165 12.08 40.68 52.08
C ASN A 165 13.25 41.13 52.97
N ARG A 166 14.38 41.49 52.35
CA ARG A 166 15.54 42.08 53.01
C ARG A 166 15.83 43.43 52.34
N PRO A 167 15.60 44.56 53.02
CA PRO A 167 15.91 45.87 52.47
C PRO A 167 17.41 45.99 52.14
N ILE A 168 17.73 46.50 50.95
CA ILE A 168 19.09 46.86 50.56
C ILE A 168 19.27 48.35 50.85
N PRO A 169 20.32 48.76 51.59
CA PRO A 169 20.60 50.17 51.81
C PRO A 169 20.63 50.93 50.49
N ALA A 170 20.06 52.12 50.47
CA ALA A 170 19.96 52.91 49.26
C ALA A 170 19.09 52.31 48.13
N ILE A 171 18.23 51.32 48.35
CA ILE A 171 17.16 50.99 47.39
C ILE A 171 15.79 51.23 48.03
N GLU A 172 14.90 51.93 47.33
CA GLU A 172 13.60 52.34 47.88
C GLU A 172 12.44 51.48 47.38
N ALA A 173 12.50 51.03 46.13
CA ALA A 173 11.44 50.25 45.52
C ALA A 173 11.99 49.17 44.59
N VAL A 174 11.16 48.15 44.38
CA VAL A 174 11.39 47.05 43.45
C VAL A 174 10.11 46.84 42.65
N THR A 175 10.21 46.65 41.33
CA THR A 175 9.03 46.41 40.48
C THR A 175 9.39 45.54 39.28
N ASN A 176 8.52 44.62 38.87
CA ASN A 176 8.65 43.93 37.58
C ASN A 176 7.95 44.75 36.47
N PRO A 177 8.67 45.32 35.49
CA PRO A 177 8.06 46.12 34.43
C PRO A 177 7.25 45.29 33.41
N ALA A 178 7.54 44.00 33.29
CA ALA A 178 6.88 43.08 32.37
C ALA A 178 6.38 41.83 33.11
N ALA A 179 5.53 41.05 32.43
CA ALA A 179 5.05 39.78 32.96
C ALA A 179 6.20 38.78 33.07
N LEU A 180 6.22 38.00 34.16
CA LEU A 180 7.21 36.92 34.34
C LEU A 180 6.59 35.62 33.86
N LEU A 181 7.26 35.01 32.87
CA LEU A 181 6.78 33.84 32.13
C LEU A 181 7.68 32.64 32.40
N PRO A 182 7.16 31.41 32.29
CA PRO A 182 7.99 30.22 32.43
C PRO A 182 8.93 30.11 31.23
N ARG A 183 10.19 29.73 31.49
CA ARG A 183 11.19 29.53 30.43
C ARG A 183 10.81 28.45 29.41
N ARG A 184 9.99 27.48 29.84
CA ARG A 184 9.46 26.41 29.01
C ARG A 184 8.00 26.18 29.38
N GLU A 185 7.15 26.07 28.38
CA GLU A 185 5.74 25.69 28.57
C GLU A 185 5.61 24.25 29.08
N PRO A 186 4.57 23.94 29.87
CA PRO A 186 4.30 22.57 30.28
C PRO A 186 4.00 21.69 29.05
N GLU A 187 4.47 20.45 29.08
CA GLU A 187 4.20 19.48 28.01
C GLU A 187 2.70 19.19 27.91
N THR A 188 2.16 19.27 26.69
CA THR A 188 0.74 19.01 26.42
C THR A 188 0.41 17.52 26.54
N ASP A 189 -0.88 17.19 26.67
CA ASP A 189 -1.33 15.79 26.69
C ASP A 189 -0.98 15.06 25.38
N ASP A 190 -1.06 15.75 24.25
CA ASP A 190 -0.77 15.17 22.94
C ASP A 190 0.72 14.87 22.77
N ASP A 191 1.58 15.80 23.19
CA ASP A 191 3.04 15.61 23.19
C ASP A 191 3.46 14.47 24.12
N LEU A 192 2.90 14.43 25.34
CA LEU A 192 3.16 13.37 26.30
C LEU A 192 2.74 12.00 25.76
N ARG A 193 1.56 11.93 25.13
CA ARG A 193 1.05 10.70 24.51
C ARG A 193 1.94 10.24 23.37
N GLN A 194 2.36 11.16 22.50
CA GLN A 194 3.27 10.85 21.40
C GLN A 194 4.61 10.32 21.92
N ARG A 195 5.18 10.95 22.96
CA ARG A 195 6.40 10.50 23.61
C ARG A 195 6.24 9.12 24.25
N ALA A 196 5.13 8.87 24.94
CA ALA A 196 4.82 7.57 25.52
C ALA A 196 4.70 6.46 24.45
N ARG A 197 3.99 6.72 23.34
CA ARG A 197 3.93 5.79 22.19
C ARG A 197 5.32 5.52 21.62
N SER A 198 6.13 6.57 21.47
CA SER A 198 7.50 6.43 20.99
C SER A 198 8.38 5.66 21.96
N ALA A 199 8.18 5.77 23.27
CA ALA A 199 8.90 4.95 24.26
C ALA A 199 8.48 3.48 24.21
N ILE A 200 7.18 3.17 24.08
CA ILE A 200 6.70 1.79 23.86
C ILE A 200 7.32 1.19 22.60
N ARG A 201 7.41 1.99 21.52
CA ARG A 201 8.07 1.58 20.27
C ARG A 201 9.59 1.51 20.41
N GLY A 202 10.21 2.42 21.14
CA GLY A 202 11.66 2.56 21.32
C GLY A 202 12.25 1.50 22.25
N GLY A 203 11.47 1.00 23.21
CA GLY A 203 11.86 -0.05 24.16
C GLY A 203 11.95 -1.46 23.57
N ARG A 204 12.15 -1.61 22.26
CA ARG A 204 12.22 -2.92 21.59
C ARG A 204 13.54 -3.11 20.84
N THR A 205 14.68 -2.91 21.50
CA THR A 205 15.92 -3.57 21.04
C THR A 205 15.67 -5.08 20.92
N ALA A 206 16.54 -5.80 20.22
CA ALA A 206 16.44 -7.23 20.03
C ALA A 206 15.18 -7.72 19.25
N THR A 207 14.67 -6.92 18.31
CA THR A 207 13.61 -7.34 17.36
C THR A 207 13.96 -6.97 15.93
N THR A 208 13.46 -7.71 14.94
CA THR A 208 13.65 -7.41 13.50
C THR A 208 13.22 -5.98 13.16
N SER A 209 12.07 -5.53 13.69
CA SER A 209 11.56 -4.17 13.53
C SER A 209 12.47 -3.06 14.12
N ALA A 210 13.31 -3.38 15.10
CA ALA A 210 14.24 -2.40 15.66
C ALA A 210 15.54 -2.34 14.89
N ILE A 211 16.01 -3.48 14.40
CA ILE A 211 17.12 -3.54 13.44
C ILE A 211 16.77 -2.72 12.20
N GLU A 212 15.58 -2.94 11.63
CA GLU A 212 15.12 -2.18 10.46
C GLU A 212 15.03 -0.67 10.73
N ARG A 213 14.46 -0.28 11.88
CA ARG A 213 14.37 1.14 12.26
C ARG A 213 15.72 1.79 12.52
N ALA A 214 16.67 1.07 13.12
CA ALA A 214 18.01 1.59 13.38
C ALA A 214 18.72 1.95 12.07
N VAL A 215 18.58 1.11 11.04
CA VAL A 215 19.14 1.39 9.71
C VAL A 215 18.38 2.54 9.03
N ARG A 216 17.03 2.54 9.07
CA ARG A 216 16.22 3.62 8.49
C ARG A 216 16.48 4.99 9.11
N ALA A 217 16.86 5.05 10.39
CA ALA A 217 17.18 6.30 11.08
C ALA A 217 18.42 7.01 10.50
N LEU A 218 19.27 6.28 9.77
CA LEU A 218 20.44 6.84 9.08
C LEU A 218 20.10 7.45 7.71
N GLY A 219 18.82 7.46 7.32
CA GLY A 219 18.37 7.97 6.02
C GLY A 219 18.31 6.91 4.91
N ILE A 220 18.66 5.65 5.22
CA ILE A 220 18.59 4.52 4.28
C ILE A 220 17.13 4.07 4.13
N VAL A 221 16.62 4.08 2.90
CA VAL A 221 15.19 3.85 2.65
C VAL A 221 14.86 2.36 2.50
N GLU A 222 15.72 1.59 1.82
CA GLU A 222 15.48 0.18 1.53
C GLU A 222 16.24 -0.71 2.51
N VAL A 223 15.51 -1.35 3.42
CA VAL A 223 16.06 -2.28 4.41
C VAL A 223 15.12 -3.47 4.57
N VAL A 224 15.69 -4.68 4.47
CA VAL A 224 14.97 -5.93 4.70
C VAL A 224 15.72 -6.74 5.75
N VAL A 225 15.01 -7.18 6.79
CA VAL A 225 15.57 -8.02 7.86
C VAL A 225 14.93 -9.39 7.78
N VAL A 226 15.74 -10.44 7.59
CA VAL A 226 15.29 -11.82 7.43
C VAL A 226 15.99 -12.72 8.44
N GLU A 227 15.23 -13.55 9.12
CA GLU A 227 15.76 -14.60 9.99
C GLU A 227 16.13 -15.81 9.12
N ASP A 228 17.35 -16.33 9.30
CA ASP A 228 17.80 -17.48 8.53
C ASP A 228 17.16 -18.77 9.08
N VAL A 229 16.48 -19.52 8.21
CA VAL A 229 15.77 -20.75 8.58
C VAL A 229 16.74 -21.93 8.69
N ASP A 230 17.86 -21.89 7.96
CA ASP A 230 18.84 -22.96 7.89
C ASP A 230 19.95 -22.81 8.95
N ASP A 231 20.31 -21.56 9.32
CA ASP A 231 21.29 -21.27 10.37
C ASP A 231 20.65 -20.56 11.59
N ALA A 232 20.30 -21.34 12.61
CA ALA A 232 19.67 -20.84 13.83
C ALA A 232 20.53 -19.76 14.52
N GLY A 233 19.89 -18.64 14.84
CA GLY A 233 20.54 -17.50 15.47
C GLY A 233 21.35 -16.62 14.52
N LEU A 234 21.19 -16.79 13.20
CA LEU A 234 21.66 -15.83 12.19
C LEU A 234 20.49 -14.99 11.67
N VAL A 235 20.67 -13.67 11.67
CA VAL A 235 19.76 -12.72 11.03
C VAL A 235 20.51 -12.01 9.90
N LYS A 236 19.95 -12.03 8.70
CA LYS A 236 20.47 -11.33 7.53
C LYS A 236 19.78 -9.98 7.40
N VAL A 237 20.57 -8.93 7.24
CA VAL A 237 20.07 -7.55 7.04
C VAL A 237 20.56 -7.06 5.70
N VAL A 238 19.61 -6.78 4.82
CA VAL A 238 19.90 -6.45 3.43
C VAL A 238 19.56 -5.00 3.22
N ILE A 239 20.57 -4.26 2.77
CA ILE A 239 20.52 -2.82 2.65
C ILE A 239 20.53 -2.47 1.16
N GLY A 240 19.42 -1.93 0.70
CA GLY A 240 19.03 -1.91 -0.71
C GLY A 240 19.29 -0.61 -1.48
N ASP A 241 19.72 0.44 -0.78
CA ASP A 241 19.86 1.77 -1.39
C ASP A 241 20.91 1.77 -2.52
N VAL A 242 20.61 2.48 -3.61
CA VAL A 242 21.36 2.40 -4.88
C VAL A 242 22.76 3.02 -4.76
N ASP A 243 22.89 4.04 -3.93
CA ASP A 243 24.09 4.88 -3.80
C ASP A 243 24.78 4.75 -2.43
N LEU A 244 24.68 3.58 -1.81
CA LEU A 244 25.34 3.33 -0.53
C LEU A 244 26.86 3.37 -0.65
N THR A 245 27.47 4.30 0.07
CA THR A 245 28.91 4.33 0.28
C THR A 245 29.34 3.29 1.33
N ASP A 246 30.59 2.84 1.27
CA ASP A 246 31.14 1.91 2.27
C ASP A 246 31.08 2.50 3.70
N ALA A 247 31.15 3.83 3.82
CA ALA A 247 31.06 4.52 5.11
C ALA A 247 29.63 4.46 5.69
N GLU A 248 28.59 4.67 4.88
CA GLU A 248 27.19 4.55 5.30
C GLU A 248 26.85 3.10 5.64
N LEU A 249 27.41 2.14 4.90
CA LEU A 249 27.24 0.72 5.20
C LEU A 249 27.84 0.39 6.57
N GLU A 250 29.03 0.89 6.89
CA GLU A 250 29.65 0.67 8.20
C GLU A 250 28.86 1.35 9.33
N GLN A 251 28.34 2.57 9.11
CA GLN A 251 27.45 3.23 10.07
C GLN A 251 26.18 2.40 10.33
N ALA A 252 25.60 1.81 9.28
CA ALA A 252 24.46 0.91 9.42
C ALA A 252 24.82 -0.34 10.26
N ARG A 253 26.00 -0.94 10.05
CA ARG A 253 26.47 -2.08 10.87
C ARG A 253 26.57 -1.71 12.35
N LEU A 254 27.10 -0.53 12.66
CA LEU A 254 27.21 -0.04 14.05
C LEU A 254 25.83 0.18 14.69
N ALA A 255 24.90 0.81 13.96
CA ALA A 255 23.53 1.04 14.45
C ALA A 255 22.77 -0.28 14.68
N ILE A 256 22.99 -1.28 13.82
CA ILE A 256 22.45 -2.63 13.97
C ILE A 256 23.02 -3.31 15.23
N GLU A 257 24.32 -3.17 15.49
CA GLU A 257 24.97 -3.76 16.66
C GLU A 257 24.43 -3.20 17.98
N GLU A 258 24.10 -1.91 18.03
CA GLU A 258 23.51 -1.25 19.21
C GLU A 258 22.14 -1.85 19.61
N VAL A 259 21.37 -2.32 18.62
CA VAL A 259 20.03 -2.90 18.83
C VAL A 259 20.02 -4.43 18.77
N ARG A 260 21.18 -5.07 18.57
CA ARG A 260 21.31 -6.52 18.36
C ARG A 260 20.89 -7.32 19.62
N PRO A 261 20.13 -8.42 19.45
CA PRO A 261 19.90 -9.37 20.54
C PRO A 261 21.18 -10.06 20.98
N VAL A 262 21.34 -10.26 22.29
CA VAL A 262 22.42 -11.11 22.82
C VAL A 262 22.28 -12.54 22.28
N GLY A 263 23.37 -13.10 21.78
CA GLY A 263 23.42 -14.48 21.25
C GLY A 263 22.99 -14.65 19.80
N VAL A 264 22.50 -13.59 19.13
CA VAL A 264 22.15 -13.60 17.71
C VAL A 264 23.29 -13.01 16.89
N ARG A 265 23.71 -13.68 15.82
CA ARG A 265 24.65 -13.19 14.82
C ARG A 265 23.88 -12.38 13.79
N ILE A 266 24.38 -11.19 13.44
CA ILE A 266 23.79 -10.38 12.37
C ILE A 266 24.79 -10.27 11.21
N ALA A 267 24.35 -10.64 10.02
CA ALA A 267 25.07 -10.43 8.77
C ALA A 267 24.38 -9.31 7.99
N ALA A 268 24.96 -8.10 8.05
CA ALA A 268 24.49 -6.95 7.28
C ALA A 268 25.32 -6.79 6.01
N PHE A 269 24.69 -6.62 4.85
CA PHE A 269 25.37 -6.44 3.57
C PHE A 269 24.52 -5.65 2.58
N ARG A 270 25.19 -5.11 1.55
CA ARG A 270 24.56 -4.42 0.42
C ARG A 270 23.79 -5.41 -0.46
N ALA A 271 22.63 -5.00 -0.97
CA ALA A 271 21.91 -5.79 -1.95
C ALA A 271 22.74 -5.97 -3.23
N GLN A 272 22.83 -7.20 -3.73
CA GLN A 272 23.50 -7.52 -4.99
C GLN A 272 22.54 -7.31 -6.16
N PRO A 273 22.87 -6.48 -7.16
CA PRO A 273 21.99 -6.27 -8.30
C PRO A 273 21.98 -7.50 -9.21
N VAL A 274 20.78 -7.98 -9.56
CA VAL A 274 20.56 -9.03 -10.56
C VAL A 274 19.93 -8.37 -11.78
N TRP A 275 20.58 -8.47 -12.93
CA TRP A 275 20.13 -7.86 -14.17
C TRP A 275 19.22 -8.81 -14.94
N ILE A 276 18.11 -8.30 -15.46
CA ILE A 276 17.02 -9.11 -16.00
C ILE A 276 16.63 -8.62 -17.39
N VAL A 277 16.48 -9.56 -18.32
CA VAL A 277 15.83 -9.33 -19.60
C VAL A 277 14.38 -9.80 -19.51
N ALA A 278 13.45 -8.91 -19.83
CA ALA A 278 12.03 -9.21 -19.90
C ALA A 278 11.61 -9.39 -21.36
N ARG A 279 11.06 -10.57 -21.69
CA ARG A 279 10.62 -10.91 -23.04
C ARG A 279 9.13 -11.20 -23.08
N ALA A 280 8.42 -10.64 -24.05
CA ALA A 280 6.99 -10.92 -24.25
C ALA A 280 6.61 -10.84 -25.72
N VAL A 281 5.63 -11.66 -26.10
CA VAL A 281 4.97 -11.58 -27.42
C VAL A 281 3.60 -10.96 -27.20
N LEU A 282 3.30 -9.87 -27.88
CA LEU A 282 2.11 -9.05 -27.72
C LEU A 282 1.29 -9.09 -29.00
N GLU A 283 0.04 -9.55 -28.90
CA GLU A 283 -0.92 -9.47 -29.99
C GLU A 283 -1.70 -8.14 -29.88
N LEU A 284 -1.69 -7.36 -30.95
CA LEU A 284 -2.41 -6.08 -31.04
C LEU A 284 -3.89 -6.29 -31.35
N ASP A 285 -4.74 -5.38 -30.88
CA ASP A 285 -6.18 -5.39 -31.18
C ASP A 285 -6.48 -4.91 -32.62
N GLU A 286 -5.66 -3.98 -33.12
CA GLU A 286 -5.79 -3.40 -34.47
C GLU A 286 -4.42 -3.38 -35.18
N ASP A 287 -4.46 -3.40 -36.52
CA ASP A 287 -3.26 -3.19 -37.35
C ASP A 287 -2.83 -1.72 -37.26
N LEU A 288 -1.66 -1.49 -36.65
CA LEU A 288 -1.06 -0.17 -36.50
C LEU A 288 -0.07 0.12 -37.63
N ASP A 289 0.10 1.39 -37.97
CA ASP A 289 1.18 1.83 -38.84
C ASP A 289 2.54 1.80 -38.11
N ALA A 290 3.63 1.73 -38.87
CA ALA A 290 4.97 1.58 -38.32
C ALA A 290 5.37 2.69 -37.32
N GLN A 291 4.82 3.90 -37.44
CA GLN A 291 5.11 4.99 -36.51
C GLN A 291 4.35 4.80 -35.19
N SER A 292 3.07 4.42 -35.25
CA SER A 292 2.26 4.13 -34.07
C SER A 292 2.74 2.88 -33.32
N GLU A 293 3.18 1.84 -34.04
CA GLU A 293 3.77 0.64 -33.44
C GLU A 293 5.05 0.98 -32.65
N ALA A 294 5.93 1.81 -33.23
CA ALA A 294 7.16 2.24 -32.56
C ALA A 294 6.86 3.09 -31.30
N ALA A 295 5.84 3.96 -31.37
CA ALA A 295 5.41 4.76 -30.22
C ALA A 295 4.83 3.87 -29.11
N LEU A 296 3.97 2.91 -29.45
CA LEU A 296 3.41 1.95 -28.51
C LEU A 296 4.50 1.09 -27.86
N ARG A 297 5.48 0.62 -28.65
CA ARG A 297 6.63 -0.13 -28.12
C ARG A 297 7.39 0.68 -27.07
N SER A 298 7.74 1.92 -27.37
CA SER A 298 8.45 2.80 -26.44
C SER A 298 7.65 3.07 -25.17
N GLU A 299 6.32 3.20 -25.27
CA GLU A 299 5.45 3.38 -24.10
C GLU A 299 5.46 2.14 -23.21
N LEU A 300 5.27 0.95 -23.79
CA LEU A 300 5.25 -0.31 -23.06
C LEU A 300 6.61 -0.63 -22.43
N GLU A 301 7.71 -0.39 -23.14
CA GLU A 301 9.07 -0.50 -22.58
C GLU A 301 9.25 0.44 -21.37
N GLY A 302 8.73 1.67 -21.46
CA GLY A 302 8.71 2.63 -20.35
C GLY A 302 7.88 2.16 -19.15
N GLN A 303 6.72 1.53 -19.38
CA GLN A 303 5.90 0.96 -18.31
C GLN A 303 6.61 -0.21 -17.60
N VAL A 304 7.28 -1.08 -18.36
CA VAL A 304 8.08 -2.18 -17.78
C VAL A 304 9.26 -1.61 -17.00
N ALA A 305 9.97 -0.61 -17.53
CA ALA A 305 11.06 0.06 -16.82
C ALA A 305 10.60 0.66 -15.49
N ALA A 306 9.51 1.43 -15.51
CA ALA A 306 8.93 2.02 -14.30
C ALA A 306 8.49 0.96 -13.27
N PHE A 307 8.00 -0.19 -13.73
CA PHE A 307 7.68 -1.32 -12.86
C PHE A 307 8.93 -1.85 -12.14
N PHE A 308 10.05 -2.03 -12.85
CA PHE A 308 11.30 -2.50 -12.22
C PHE A 308 11.96 -1.43 -11.33
N ASP A 309 11.85 -0.15 -11.67
CA ASP A 309 12.35 0.95 -10.83
C ASP A 309 11.58 1.07 -9.51
N ALA A 310 10.29 0.74 -9.52
CA ALA A 310 9.46 0.74 -8.33
C ALA A 310 9.66 -0.49 -7.41
N LEU A 311 10.40 -1.51 -7.85
CA LEU A 311 10.63 -2.71 -7.05
C LEU A 311 11.54 -2.41 -5.86
N GLY A 312 11.06 -2.81 -4.69
CA GLY A 312 11.88 -2.84 -3.49
C GLY A 312 12.85 -4.03 -3.48
N THR A 313 13.85 -3.94 -2.61
CA THR A 313 14.75 -5.06 -2.30
C THR A 313 13.96 -6.30 -1.83
N ASN A 314 14.34 -7.48 -2.33
CA ASN A 314 13.67 -8.77 -2.05
C ASN A 314 12.21 -8.90 -2.54
N GLU A 315 11.72 -8.03 -3.45
CA GLU A 315 10.38 -8.16 -4.03
C GLU A 315 10.34 -9.20 -5.16
N THR A 316 9.44 -10.17 -5.06
CA THR A 316 9.30 -11.23 -6.07
C THR A 316 8.71 -10.70 -7.38
N VAL A 317 9.40 -10.92 -8.49
CA VAL A 317 8.88 -10.61 -9.84
C VAL A 317 8.32 -11.88 -10.46
N ARG A 318 7.04 -11.88 -10.84
CA ARG A 318 6.40 -13.04 -11.50
C ARG A 318 5.97 -12.65 -12.90
N TRP A 319 6.09 -13.60 -13.84
CA TRP A 319 5.60 -13.39 -15.20
C TRP A 319 4.14 -12.97 -15.24
N ASN A 320 3.27 -13.59 -14.43
CA ASN A 320 1.86 -13.20 -14.39
C ASN A 320 1.63 -11.73 -13.99
N LYS A 321 2.50 -11.15 -13.15
CA LYS A 321 2.42 -9.73 -12.77
C LYS A 321 2.78 -8.84 -13.95
N LEU A 322 3.84 -9.19 -14.67
CA LEU A 322 4.26 -8.49 -15.89
C LEU A 322 3.24 -8.64 -17.03
N ARG A 323 2.71 -9.85 -17.24
CA ARG A 323 1.66 -10.14 -18.22
C ARG A 323 0.42 -9.28 -17.97
N ASN A 324 -0.03 -9.19 -16.71
CA ASN A 324 -1.19 -8.37 -16.36
C ASN A 324 -0.91 -6.86 -16.51
N LEU A 325 0.33 -6.41 -16.26
CA LEU A 325 0.73 -5.03 -16.51
C LEU A 325 0.62 -4.69 -18.00
N LEU A 326 1.17 -5.54 -18.87
CA LEU A 326 1.13 -5.35 -20.31
C LEU A 326 -0.31 -5.48 -20.86
N ALA A 327 -1.07 -6.48 -20.42
CA ALA A 327 -2.44 -6.71 -20.86
C ALA A 327 -3.44 -5.62 -20.40
N ALA A 328 -3.04 -4.72 -19.49
CA ALA A 328 -3.89 -3.59 -19.07
C ALA A 328 -3.95 -2.47 -20.13
N HIS A 329 -3.03 -2.46 -21.10
CA HIS A 329 -3.01 -1.46 -22.14
C HIS A 329 -4.10 -1.73 -23.19
N PRO A 330 -4.91 -0.73 -23.59
CA PRO A 330 -6.09 -0.94 -24.45
C PRO A 330 -5.77 -1.44 -25.86
N ALA A 331 -4.56 -1.17 -26.36
CA ALA A 331 -4.13 -1.62 -27.70
C ALA A 331 -3.69 -3.09 -27.78
N ILE A 332 -3.64 -3.80 -26.64
CA ILE A 332 -3.15 -5.18 -26.55
C ILE A 332 -4.34 -6.14 -26.39
N ALA A 333 -4.49 -7.09 -27.31
CA ALA A 333 -5.51 -8.13 -27.27
C ALA A 333 -5.06 -9.32 -26.40
N GLU A 334 -3.82 -9.81 -26.58
CA GLU A 334 -3.28 -10.95 -25.84
C GLU A 334 -1.78 -10.78 -25.56
N VAL A 335 -1.32 -11.34 -24.42
CA VAL A 335 0.10 -11.39 -24.05
C VAL A 335 0.53 -12.85 -23.87
N ARG A 336 1.45 -13.31 -24.71
CA ARG A 336 1.99 -14.68 -24.72
C ARG A 336 3.46 -14.69 -24.28
N ALA A 337 3.90 -15.83 -23.73
CA ALA A 337 5.31 -16.05 -23.41
C ALA A 337 6.10 -16.37 -24.70
N PRO A 338 7.40 -15.99 -24.81
CA PRO A 338 8.17 -16.08 -26.06
C PRO A 338 8.52 -17.50 -26.54
N GLY A 339 8.21 -18.54 -25.76
CA GLY A 339 8.52 -19.94 -26.07
C GLY A 339 9.10 -20.67 -24.86
N GLN A 340 9.35 -21.98 -25.01
CA GLN A 340 9.96 -22.84 -23.97
C GLN A 340 11.41 -23.26 -24.29
N LEU A 341 12.04 -22.66 -25.31
CA LEU A 341 13.43 -22.95 -25.61
C LEU A 341 14.37 -22.29 -24.58
N PRO A 342 15.49 -22.92 -24.20
CA PRO A 342 16.48 -22.33 -23.30
C PRO A 342 16.93 -20.95 -23.80
N GLY A 343 16.83 -19.93 -22.94
CA GLY A 343 17.15 -18.54 -23.30
C GLY A 343 16.03 -17.75 -23.98
N GLN A 344 14.85 -18.34 -24.21
CA GLN A 344 13.63 -17.65 -24.68
C GLN A 344 12.56 -17.53 -23.59
N GLU A 345 12.97 -17.68 -22.33
CA GLU A 345 12.08 -17.51 -21.19
C GLU A 345 11.63 -16.05 -21.06
N PRO A 346 10.42 -15.81 -20.55
CA PRO A 346 9.87 -14.46 -20.45
C PRO A 346 10.63 -13.57 -19.44
N LEU A 347 11.33 -14.17 -18.47
CA LEU A 347 12.18 -13.48 -17.52
C LEU A 347 13.49 -14.26 -17.39
N SER A 348 14.62 -13.65 -17.75
CA SER A 348 15.94 -14.29 -17.66
C SER A 348 16.96 -13.37 -16.99
N ALA A 349 17.75 -13.91 -16.07
CA ALA A 349 18.90 -13.21 -15.49
C ALA A 349 20.07 -13.18 -16.49
N VAL A 350 20.71 -12.02 -16.62
CA VAL A 350 21.81 -11.80 -17.57
C VAL A 350 22.97 -11.08 -16.91
N ASP A 351 24.16 -11.23 -17.51
CA ASP A 351 25.32 -10.43 -17.16
C ASP A 351 25.08 -8.95 -17.50
N ARG A 352 25.53 -8.06 -16.61
CA ARG A 352 25.36 -6.61 -16.76
C ARG A 352 25.95 -6.04 -18.04
N GLU A 353 27.14 -6.50 -18.43
CA GLU A 353 27.96 -5.92 -19.50
C GLU A 353 27.71 -6.61 -20.83
N PHE A 354 27.50 -7.93 -20.81
CA PHE A 354 27.42 -8.74 -22.04
C PHE A 354 25.98 -9.13 -22.43
N GLY A 355 24.99 -8.94 -21.55
CA GLY A 355 23.59 -9.32 -21.79
C GLY A 355 23.38 -10.83 -22.04
N SER A 356 24.43 -11.61 -21.82
CA SER A 356 24.40 -13.06 -21.99
C SER A 356 23.74 -13.69 -20.77
N PRO A 357 22.99 -14.80 -20.93
CA PRO A 357 22.46 -15.53 -19.79
C PRO A 357 23.60 -15.92 -18.85
N GLU A 358 23.51 -15.53 -17.58
CA GLU A 358 24.42 -16.11 -16.59
C GLU A 358 24.10 -17.61 -16.49
N PRO A 359 25.09 -18.52 -16.43
CA PRO A 359 24.84 -19.93 -16.13
C PRO A 359 24.65 -20.08 -14.62
N LEU A 360 23.59 -20.78 -14.21
CA LEU A 360 23.03 -20.59 -12.86
C LEU A 360 23.03 -21.86 -12.00
N ASP A 361 23.43 -23.00 -12.59
CA ASP A 361 23.88 -24.23 -11.94
C ASP A 361 25.07 -24.83 -12.73
N LEU A 362 25.70 -25.90 -12.20
CA LEU A 362 26.80 -26.62 -12.89
C LEU A 362 26.35 -27.31 -14.20
N GLU A 363 25.05 -27.28 -14.51
CA GLU A 363 24.38 -28.03 -15.58
C GLU A 363 23.87 -27.11 -16.72
N GLY A 364 23.94 -25.78 -16.56
CA GLY A 364 23.66 -24.79 -17.59
C GLY A 364 22.20 -24.34 -17.71
N ASN A 365 21.37 -24.56 -16.69
CA ASN A 365 19.96 -24.12 -16.70
C ASN A 365 19.82 -22.63 -16.30
N PRO A 366 18.79 -21.92 -16.79
CA PRO A 366 18.51 -20.54 -16.36
C PRO A 366 17.99 -20.49 -14.90
N ARG A 367 18.44 -19.48 -14.13
CA ARG A 367 17.97 -19.18 -12.76
C ARG A 367 16.57 -18.62 -12.83
N LEU A 368 15.63 -19.52 -12.87
CA LEU A 368 14.31 -19.28 -12.36
C LEU A 368 14.42 -19.46 -10.86
N LEU A 369 14.82 -18.39 -10.20
CA LEU A 369 14.70 -18.33 -8.76
C LEU A 369 13.22 -18.63 -8.46
N GLY A 370 12.88 -19.82 -7.95
CA GLY A 370 11.51 -20.24 -7.72
C GLY A 370 11.35 -21.71 -7.33
N THR A 371 10.44 -21.98 -6.39
CA THR A 371 10.15 -23.34 -5.91
C THR A 371 9.87 -24.32 -7.06
N PRO A 372 10.08 -25.64 -6.88
CA PRO A 372 9.92 -26.67 -7.92
C PRO A 372 8.53 -26.76 -8.59
N ALA A 373 7.54 -25.99 -8.12
CA ALA A 373 6.18 -25.92 -8.66
C ALA A 373 5.87 -24.63 -9.47
N ALA A 374 6.83 -23.71 -9.66
CA ALA A 374 6.60 -22.42 -10.32
C ALA A 374 7.73 -22.09 -11.33
N PRO A 375 7.67 -22.62 -12.57
CA PRO A 375 8.75 -22.51 -13.55
C PRO A 375 8.90 -21.12 -14.20
N ILE A 376 8.18 -20.09 -13.74
CA ILE A 376 8.30 -18.73 -14.30
C ILE A 376 8.18 -17.66 -13.20
N GLY A 377 9.32 -17.13 -12.75
CA GLY A 377 9.42 -16.03 -11.79
C GLY A 377 10.86 -15.80 -11.29
N VAL A 378 11.12 -14.61 -10.75
CA VAL A 378 12.38 -14.19 -10.12
C VAL A 378 12.15 -14.19 -8.60
N PHE A 379 12.62 -15.22 -7.91
CA PHE A 379 12.67 -15.31 -6.45
C PHE A 379 14.03 -14.85 -5.93
N ILE A 380 14.26 -13.56 -6.00
CA ILE A 380 15.42 -12.88 -5.43
C ILE A 380 15.87 -13.58 -4.13
N ASN A 381 17.10 -14.12 -4.10
CA ASN A 381 17.66 -14.62 -2.82
C ASN A 381 17.58 -13.47 -1.82
N ASN A 382 17.56 -13.76 -0.51
CA ASN A 382 17.40 -12.71 0.51
C ASN A 382 18.37 -11.53 0.36
N GLU A 383 19.43 -11.65 -0.44
CA GLU A 383 20.54 -10.73 -0.64
C GLU A 383 20.53 -9.92 -1.95
N GLU A 384 19.55 -10.11 -2.83
CA GLU A 384 19.59 -9.60 -4.20
C GLU A 384 18.54 -8.48 -4.48
N ARG A 385 18.73 -7.74 -5.58
CA ARG A 385 17.77 -6.73 -6.08
C ARG A 385 17.65 -6.84 -7.60
N ALA A 386 16.44 -7.12 -8.09
CA ALA A 386 16.15 -7.19 -9.52
C ALA A 386 16.29 -5.80 -10.17
N ARG A 387 17.01 -5.75 -11.30
CA ARG A 387 17.14 -4.58 -12.16
C ARG A 387 16.88 -4.96 -13.60
N LEU A 388 16.28 -4.05 -14.34
CA LEU A 388 16.04 -4.25 -15.76
C LEU A 388 17.31 -3.99 -16.55
N HIS A 389 17.72 -4.98 -17.35
CA HIS A 389 18.79 -4.85 -18.34
C HIS A 389 18.23 -4.40 -19.68
N ALA A 390 17.24 -5.13 -20.18
CA ALA A 390 16.58 -4.87 -21.46
C ALA A 390 15.14 -5.40 -21.46
N VAL A 391 14.32 -4.82 -22.32
CA VAL A 391 12.97 -5.27 -22.62
C VAL A 391 12.93 -5.65 -24.09
N GLU A 392 12.48 -6.86 -24.39
CA GLU A 392 12.31 -7.37 -25.75
C GLU A 392 10.82 -7.69 -25.96
N LEU A 393 10.10 -6.74 -26.57
CA LEU A 393 8.68 -6.93 -26.93
C LEU A 393 8.57 -7.23 -28.43
N ASP A 394 7.99 -8.39 -28.74
CA ASP A 394 7.58 -8.73 -30.11
C ASP A 394 6.12 -8.35 -30.30
N LEU A 395 5.86 -7.20 -30.96
CA LEU A 395 4.50 -6.77 -31.28
C LEU A 395 4.06 -7.42 -32.58
N GLN A 396 2.92 -8.09 -32.52
CA GLN A 396 2.36 -8.82 -33.62
C GLN A 396 0.98 -8.28 -33.98
N ALA A 397 0.73 -8.15 -35.29
CA ALA A 397 -0.58 -7.80 -35.84
C ALA A 397 -1.69 -8.78 -35.35
N PRO A 398 -2.95 -8.31 -35.22
CA PRO A 398 -4.07 -9.13 -34.80
C PRO A 398 -4.20 -10.43 -35.62
N GLU A 399 -4.54 -11.55 -34.99
CA GLU A 399 -5.02 -12.73 -35.70
C GLU A 399 -6.41 -12.41 -36.29
N LEU A 400 -6.56 -12.58 -37.61
CA LEU A 400 -7.82 -12.29 -38.29
C LEU A 400 -8.65 -13.57 -38.41
N PRO A 401 -9.78 -13.71 -37.69
CA PRO A 401 -10.61 -14.90 -37.83
C PRO A 401 -11.28 -14.90 -39.21
N VAL A 402 -11.21 -16.04 -39.90
CA VAL A 402 -11.94 -16.27 -41.16
C VAL A 402 -12.87 -17.44 -40.93
N TRP A 403 -14.17 -17.17 -41.04
CA TRP A 403 -15.21 -18.16 -40.79
C TRP A 403 -15.55 -18.86 -42.10
N ILE A 404 -15.50 -20.18 -42.10
CA ILE A 404 -15.90 -21.00 -43.24
C ILE A 404 -17.24 -21.64 -42.90
N ASP A 405 -18.29 -21.19 -43.59
CA ASP A 405 -19.60 -21.83 -43.59
C ASP A 405 -19.71 -22.72 -44.84
N VAL A 406 -20.23 -23.93 -44.67
CA VAL A 406 -20.37 -24.89 -45.76
C VAL A 406 -21.85 -25.19 -45.97
N GLU A 407 -22.32 -25.01 -47.20
CA GLU A 407 -23.70 -25.28 -47.59
C GLU A 407 -23.75 -26.48 -48.56
N LEU A 408 -24.62 -27.43 -48.23
CA LEU A 408 -24.83 -28.67 -48.96
C LEU A 408 -26.28 -28.76 -49.42
N ASP A 409 -26.49 -28.90 -50.73
CA ASP A 409 -27.78 -29.35 -51.26
C ASP A 409 -27.84 -30.89 -51.24
N VAL A 410 -28.81 -31.42 -50.49
CA VAL A 410 -29.03 -32.86 -50.32
C VAL A 410 -30.19 -33.31 -51.20
N MET A 411 -30.14 -34.50 -51.79
CA MET A 411 -31.21 -35.01 -52.66
C MET A 411 -32.59 -35.03 -51.97
N ASP A 412 -33.65 -34.73 -52.75
CA ASP A 412 -35.05 -34.75 -52.30
C ASP A 412 -35.43 -36.06 -51.61
N GLY A 413 -36.08 -35.95 -50.46
CA GLY A 413 -36.56 -37.11 -49.67
C GLY A 413 -35.52 -37.74 -48.74
N THR A 414 -34.35 -37.11 -48.54
CA THR A 414 -33.35 -37.60 -47.58
C THR A 414 -33.81 -37.39 -46.13
N PRO A 415 -33.80 -38.42 -45.26
CA PRO A 415 -34.15 -38.28 -43.85
C PRO A 415 -33.22 -37.29 -43.12
N THR A 416 -33.78 -36.46 -42.24
CA THR A 416 -33.03 -35.44 -41.47
C THR A 416 -31.84 -36.02 -40.70
N GLU A 417 -31.97 -37.26 -40.19
CA GLU A 417 -30.89 -37.98 -39.49
C GLU A 417 -29.66 -38.21 -40.40
N LYS A 418 -29.88 -38.61 -41.66
CA LYS A 418 -28.80 -38.79 -42.64
C LYS A 418 -28.17 -37.47 -43.06
N ILE A 419 -28.92 -36.36 -43.04
CA ILE A 419 -28.39 -35.01 -43.32
C ILE A 419 -27.40 -34.60 -42.22
N VAL A 420 -27.75 -34.83 -40.95
CA VAL A 420 -26.89 -34.51 -39.80
C VAL A 420 -25.63 -35.39 -39.78
N GLU A 421 -25.77 -36.70 -40.03
CA GLU A 421 -24.62 -37.62 -40.14
C GLU A 421 -23.66 -37.20 -41.25
N THR A 422 -24.20 -36.75 -42.38
CA THR A 422 -23.41 -36.30 -43.53
C THR A 422 -22.69 -34.99 -43.24
N ALA A 423 -23.34 -34.04 -42.57
CA ALA A 423 -22.72 -32.78 -42.13
C ALA A 423 -21.60 -33.03 -41.09
N ALA A 424 -21.81 -33.98 -40.16
CA ALA A 424 -20.80 -34.38 -39.18
C ALA A 424 -19.59 -35.09 -39.83
N ALA A 425 -19.84 -35.99 -40.79
CA ALA A 425 -18.79 -36.65 -41.55
C ALA A 425 -17.98 -35.64 -42.38
N LEU A 426 -18.64 -34.66 -43.00
CA LEU A 426 -17.96 -33.59 -43.74
C LEU A 426 -17.10 -32.73 -42.81
N ARG A 427 -17.62 -32.33 -41.65
CA ARG A 427 -16.85 -31.60 -40.64
C ARG A 427 -15.61 -32.38 -40.21
N ALA A 428 -15.75 -33.68 -39.91
CA ALA A 428 -14.63 -34.54 -39.52
C ALA A 428 -13.54 -34.70 -40.60
N VAL A 429 -13.89 -34.51 -41.87
CA VAL A 429 -12.93 -34.52 -43.00
C VAL A 429 -12.25 -33.14 -43.17
N LEU A 430 -12.98 -32.05 -42.96
CA LEU A 430 -12.50 -30.69 -43.20
C LEU A 430 -11.69 -30.11 -42.02
N GLU A 431 -12.06 -30.44 -40.78
CA GLU A 431 -11.44 -29.90 -39.56
C GLU A 431 -9.93 -30.24 -39.46
N PRO A 432 -9.44 -31.45 -39.80
CA PRO A 432 -8.01 -31.77 -39.80
C PRO A 432 -7.20 -31.13 -40.95
N LEU A 433 -7.88 -30.57 -41.96
CA LEU A 433 -7.23 -29.96 -43.13
C LEU A 433 -6.96 -28.47 -42.92
N LEU A 434 -7.63 -27.85 -41.95
CA LEU A 434 -7.38 -26.46 -41.58
C LEU A 434 -6.24 -26.41 -40.55
N PRO A 435 -5.24 -25.53 -40.73
CA PRO A 435 -4.18 -25.37 -39.74
C PRO A 435 -4.76 -24.84 -38.43
N ASP A 436 -4.35 -25.45 -37.30
CA ASP A 436 -4.78 -25.05 -35.95
C ASP A 436 -4.32 -23.62 -35.56
N ASN A 437 -3.22 -23.17 -36.17
CA ASN A 437 -2.61 -21.86 -35.98
C ASN A 437 -2.86 -20.95 -37.19
N ALA A 438 -2.74 -19.64 -36.98
CA ALA A 438 -2.85 -18.66 -38.06
C ALA A 438 -1.83 -18.93 -39.20
N LEU A 439 -2.23 -18.64 -40.44
CA LEU A 439 -1.44 -18.95 -41.63
C LEU A 439 -0.08 -18.25 -41.62
N VAL A 440 1.03 -19.00 -41.75
CA VAL A 440 2.39 -18.42 -41.86
C VAL A 440 2.73 -18.02 -43.30
N ASN A 441 2.08 -18.64 -44.28
CA ASN A 441 2.21 -18.36 -45.72
C ASN A 441 0.83 -18.18 -46.34
N PRO A 442 0.68 -17.39 -47.42
CA PRO A 442 -0.60 -17.26 -48.11
C PRO A 442 -1.05 -18.61 -48.65
N LEU A 443 -2.31 -18.96 -48.43
CA LEU A 443 -2.92 -20.19 -48.89
C LEU A 443 -3.94 -19.86 -49.98
N THR A 444 -3.85 -20.54 -51.13
CA THR A 444 -4.83 -20.38 -52.19
C THR A 444 -5.56 -21.70 -52.41
N LEU A 445 -6.87 -21.70 -52.20
CA LEU A 445 -7.74 -22.87 -52.38
C LEU A 445 -8.51 -22.74 -53.69
N LYS A 446 -8.43 -23.77 -54.53
CA LYS A 446 -9.23 -23.92 -55.75
C LYS A 446 -10.36 -24.92 -55.56
N TRP A 447 -11.50 -24.66 -56.18
CA TRP A 447 -12.66 -25.57 -56.14
C TRP A 447 -12.32 -27.00 -56.60
N ASP A 448 -11.52 -27.14 -57.67
CA ASP A 448 -11.15 -28.45 -58.22
C ASP A 448 -10.32 -29.30 -57.24
N GLN A 449 -9.45 -28.68 -56.47
CA GLN A 449 -8.62 -29.37 -55.48
C GLN A 449 -9.45 -29.80 -54.28
N LEU A 450 -10.32 -28.90 -53.82
CA LEU A 450 -11.16 -29.11 -52.66
C LEU A 450 -12.24 -30.16 -52.92
N SER A 451 -12.89 -30.11 -54.09
CA SER A 451 -13.90 -31.09 -54.51
C SER A 451 -13.30 -32.49 -54.73
N ALA A 452 -12.08 -32.59 -55.28
CA ALA A 452 -11.37 -33.86 -55.42
C ALA A 452 -11.03 -34.49 -54.06
N TRP A 453 -10.59 -33.69 -53.08
CA TRP A 453 -10.29 -34.19 -51.73
C TRP A 453 -11.53 -34.63 -50.98
N VAL A 454 -12.61 -33.85 -51.05
CA VAL A 454 -13.90 -34.21 -50.45
C VAL A 454 -14.43 -35.51 -51.09
N ALA A 455 -14.31 -35.68 -52.41
CA ALA A 455 -14.73 -36.89 -53.12
C ALA A 455 -13.94 -38.15 -52.72
N GLU A 456 -12.67 -38.01 -52.36
CA GLU A 456 -11.81 -39.15 -51.96
C GLU A 456 -12.12 -39.65 -50.54
N LYS A 457 -12.54 -38.76 -49.64
CA LYS A 457 -12.71 -39.05 -48.21
C LYS A 457 -14.16 -39.20 -47.74
N LEU A 458 -15.15 -38.78 -48.53
CA LEU A 458 -16.56 -39.01 -48.21
C LEU A 458 -16.94 -40.50 -48.39
N PRO A 459 -17.71 -41.10 -47.47
CA PRO A 459 -18.24 -42.44 -47.68
C PRO A 459 -19.19 -42.48 -48.89
N PRO A 460 -19.14 -43.53 -49.75
CA PRO A 460 -19.96 -43.64 -50.96
C PRO A 460 -21.48 -43.75 -50.71
N SER A 461 -21.88 -43.88 -49.45
CA SER A 461 -23.28 -43.88 -48.99
C SER A 461 -23.82 -42.49 -48.64
N ALA A 462 -23.03 -41.42 -48.77
CA ALA A 462 -23.45 -40.05 -48.48
C ALA A 462 -24.38 -39.53 -49.60
N PRO A 463 -25.58 -39.02 -49.28
CA PRO A 463 -26.57 -38.51 -50.24
C PRO A 463 -26.22 -37.11 -50.76
N VAL A 464 -24.96 -36.86 -51.12
CA VAL A 464 -24.45 -35.54 -51.51
C VAL A 464 -24.14 -35.50 -53.00
N SER A 465 -24.62 -34.46 -53.67
CA SER A 465 -24.20 -34.11 -55.01
C SER A 465 -23.06 -33.08 -54.92
N LEU A 466 -21.82 -33.50 -55.20
CA LEU A 466 -20.64 -32.63 -55.22
C LEU A 466 -20.82 -31.34 -56.08
N PRO A 467 -21.47 -31.36 -57.26
CA PRO A 467 -21.64 -30.14 -58.06
C PRO A 467 -22.63 -29.11 -57.48
N SER A 468 -23.40 -29.45 -56.44
CA SER A 468 -24.34 -28.55 -55.75
C SER A 468 -23.87 -28.16 -54.35
N MET A 469 -22.60 -28.41 -54.03
CA MET A 469 -21.97 -27.97 -52.79
C MET A 469 -21.38 -26.56 -52.96
N SER A 470 -21.50 -25.72 -51.93
CA SER A 470 -20.87 -24.40 -51.91
C SER A 470 -20.21 -24.11 -50.57
N PHE A 471 -19.09 -23.40 -50.58
CA PHE A 471 -18.40 -22.92 -49.39
C PHE A 471 -18.52 -21.41 -49.34
N SER A 472 -19.16 -20.90 -48.31
CA SER A 472 -19.28 -19.48 -48.03
C SER A 472 -18.24 -19.10 -46.98
N ILE A 473 -17.22 -18.36 -47.41
CA ILE A 473 -16.10 -17.93 -46.58
C ILE A 473 -16.35 -16.47 -46.19
N LEU A 474 -16.56 -16.23 -44.90
CA LEU A 474 -16.74 -14.91 -44.32
C LEU A 474 -15.41 -14.42 -43.73
N PHE A 475 -14.88 -13.35 -44.31
CA PHE A 475 -13.66 -12.70 -43.85
C PHE A 475 -14.00 -11.67 -42.77
N SER A 476 -13.42 -11.80 -41.57
CA SER A 476 -13.69 -10.85 -40.47
C SER A 476 -13.09 -9.46 -40.69
N ARG A 477 -12.04 -9.35 -41.53
CA ARG A 477 -11.31 -8.09 -41.77
C ARG A 477 -12.10 -7.03 -42.53
N ASP A 478 -12.90 -7.46 -43.51
CA ASP A 478 -13.58 -6.61 -44.50
C ASP A 478 -15.07 -6.95 -44.64
N GLY A 479 -15.57 -7.93 -43.88
CA GLY A 479 -16.94 -8.43 -43.98
C GLY A 479 -17.25 -9.07 -45.33
N ARG A 480 -16.22 -9.34 -46.15
CA ARG A 480 -16.38 -9.94 -47.47
C ARG A 480 -16.86 -11.39 -47.32
N VAL A 481 -17.82 -11.77 -48.15
CA VAL A 481 -18.24 -13.17 -48.32
C VAL A 481 -17.71 -13.63 -49.67
N ALA A 482 -16.83 -14.63 -49.67
CA ALA A 482 -16.41 -15.30 -50.89
C ALA A 482 -17.08 -16.67 -50.97
N THR A 483 -17.72 -16.97 -52.09
CA THR A 483 -18.32 -18.29 -52.32
C THR A 483 -17.41 -19.10 -53.23
N LEU A 484 -17.12 -20.35 -52.89
CA LEU A 484 -16.52 -21.35 -53.77
C LEU A 484 -17.59 -22.39 -54.12
N ALA A 485 -17.95 -22.51 -55.41
CA ALA A 485 -18.99 -23.42 -55.88
C ALA A 485 -18.71 -23.91 -57.30
N GLY A 486 -19.18 -25.11 -57.63
CA GLY A 486 -18.90 -25.77 -58.92
C GLY A 486 -19.70 -25.29 -60.13
N GLN A 487 -20.70 -24.42 -59.96
CA GLN A 487 -21.59 -23.96 -61.05
C GLN A 487 -21.75 -22.43 -61.18
N ALA A 488 -21.09 -21.62 -60.35
CA ALA A 488 -21.23 -20.17 -60.39
C ALA A 488 -20.12 -19.49 -61.24
N PRO A 489 -20.45 -18.53 -62.13
CA PRO A 489 -19.44 -17.82 -62.91
C PRO A 489 -18.64 -16.87 -62.00
N GLY A 490 -17.36 -17.18 -61.76
CA GLY A 490 -16.41 -16.29 -61.08
C GLY A 490 -15.86 -16.77 -59.71
N SER A 491 -16.17 -17.99 -59.28
CA SER A 491 -15.88 -18.53 -57.93
C SER A 491 -14.93 -19.74 -57.91
N GLU A 492 -13.86 -19.72 -58.72
CA GLU A 492 -12.96 -20.89 -58.84
C GLU A 492 -11.82 -20.91 -57.81
N GLU A 493 -11.46 -19.76 -57.23
CA GLU A 493 -10.27 -19.62 -56.39
C GLU A 493 -10.48 -18.60 -55.26
N VAL A 494 -10.07 -18.95 -54.03
CA VAL A 494 -10.03 -18.04 -52.87
C VAL A 494 -8.63 -18.05 -52.27
N SER A 495 -8.08 -16.87 -52.05
CA SER A 495 -6.80 -16.67 -51.39
C SER A 495 -6.98 -16.15 -49.96
N PHE A 496 -6.22 -16.75 -49.05
CA PHE A 496 -6.11 -16.39 -47.65
C PHE A 496 -4.77 -15.72 -47.38
N ALA A 497 -4.80 -14.67 -46.57
CA ALA A 497 -3.62 -13.90 -46.22
C ALA A 497 -2.85 -14.55 -45.05
N ILE A 498 -1.61 -14.10 -44.85
CA ILE A 498 -0.80 -14.47 -43.67
C ILE A 498 -1.53 -13.96 -42.42
N ARG A 499 -1.47 -14.70 -41.31
CA ARG A 499 -2.16 -14.49 -40.03
C ARG A 499 -3.68 -14.61 -40.04
N GLU A 500 -4.29 -15.08 -41.14
CA GLU A 500 -5.71 -15.49 -41.11
C GLU A 500 -5.86 -16.85 -40.41
N ARG A 501 -6.76 -16.91 -39.44
CA ARG A 501 -7.11 -18.14 -38.72
C ARG A 501 -8.40 -18.72 -39.27
N LEU A 502 -8.29 -19.82 -40.01
CA LEU A 502 -9.41 -20.47 -40.65
C LEU A 502 -10.20 -21.31 -39.64
N THR A 503 -11.45 -20.95 -39.39
CA THR A 503 -12.31 -21.71 -38.47
C THR A 503 -13.58 -22.13 -39.18
N LEU A 504 -13.88 -23.43 -39.15
CA LEU A 504 -15.11 -23.97 -39.69
C LEU A 504 -16.26 -23.69 -38.72
N ARG A 505 -17.20 -22.85 -39.14
CA ARG A 505 -18.27 -22.32 -38.29
C ARG A 505 -19.53 -23.17 -38.38
N ASN A 506 -20.06 -23.39 -39.57
CA ASN A 506 -21.23 -24.23 -39.79
C ASN A 506 -21.06 -25.17 -40.99
N VAL A 507 -21.71 -26.34 -40.90
CA VAL A 507 -21.98 -27.21 -42.05
C VAL A 507 -23.49 -27.43 -42.09
N LEU A 508 -24.16 -26.80 -43.06
CA LEU A 508 -25.62 -26.83 -43.20
C LEU A 508 -25.99 -27.71 -44.39
N GLY A 509 -26.91 -28.65 -44.18
CA GLY A 509 -27.59 -29.37 -45.25
C GLY A 509 -28.98 -28.79 -45.48
N GLN A 510 -29.25 -28.29 -46.68
CA GLN A 510 -30.57 -27.85 -47.11
C GLN A 510 -31.18 -28.90 -48.06
N ALA A 511 -32.49 -29.12 -47.94
CA ALA A 511 -33.24 -29.83 -48.98
C ALA A 511 -33.60 -28.81 -50.08
N PRO A 512 -33.45 -29.14 -51.37
CA PRO A 512 -33.84 -28.24 -52.45
C PRO A 512 -35.33 -27.91 -52.31
N GLN A 513 -35.68 -26.64 -52.54
CA GLN A 513 -37.08 -26.19 -52.55
C GLN A 513 -37.81 -26.63 -53.81
#